data_AF-A0A6M2DRJ8-F1
#
_entry.id   AF-A0A6M2DRJ8-F1
#
_cell.length_a   1.000
_cell.length_b   1.000
_cell.length_c   1.000
_cell.angle_alpha   90.00
_cell.angle_beta   90.00
_cell.angle_gamma   90.00
#
_symmetry.space_group_name_H-M   'P 1'
#
loop_
_entity.id
_entity.type
_entity.pdbx_description
1 polymer ?
#
loop_
_entity_poly.entity_id
_entity_poly.type
_entity_poly.pdbx_seq_one_letter_code
_entity_poly.pdbx_strand_id
1 'polypeptide(L)'
;HFKKNDPLRKEIIRKIRCEDNFHHNHYGKAQQEGNKRELIVLRRPNSNKLKSPASFVYCPSCKASLSSKALSAHFKNCTGRTGKDRRIIKKMSKLLQEDFLPITDKRLKPVLVALKKDDVSHIIKYDSLLIKYGNVLVDKYKLTHQGTMIRARLRLLGRLLQKIKQLDPKISEMTSIFHPSCIDYCIKATKEVSRMSDSDYTCEAPYVASCLGNLLQQVGDIIRCEYIKERDKVRKEEVEDFLSLVKRQWADVINRNVMEAQMKLNRSKDYKIPSTEDINKLLSYITKLQSESYDSLKFKFSPTAYRLLAESTLIRTQIFNRRRAGEVERILVEDFQRIDKLTDDKYKDVYESLSKEVNVYCREYSRFTVRGKKGLRDAVIMLDENQVKIFNLLLENRGKADVHPKNPYMFGTPSYSNDTFGFYLSCTLMRRFSKDCQADDPKALRGTNLQKHLATNLVIHNIKEIERSQVAKHLGHTMGIHEKYYHLTNIAQEITNIPQILERASGMKGGTADDESSDESDANITESSVSTSIMESETYSSSRTQKGHENLSSKSKSARKITRNSWRPQEIAAMTKHFGDFIAKNTYPGNKKIEEILKIEPSLQSRNAPKIKAWLMNYYRKTKIV
;
A
#
# COMPACT_ATOMS: atom_id res chain seq x y z
N HIS A 1 -30.13 19.67 -49.46
CA HIS A 1 -29.41 20.96 -49.56
C HIS A 1 -29.88 21.91 -48.47
N PHE A 2 -29.02 22.28 -47.52
CA PHE A 2 -29.36 23.32 -46.52
C PHE A 2 -29.26 24.72 -47.14
N LYS A 3 -30.24 25.59 -46.85
CA LYS A 3 -30.29 26.97 -47.35
C LYS A 3 -29.07 27.79 -46.88
N LYS A 4 -28.70 28.84 -47.61
CA LYS A 4 -27.68 29.81 -47.16
C LYS A 4 -28.15 30.41 -45.83
N ASN A 5 -27.26 30.49 -44.84
CA ASN A 5 -27.52 30.91 -43.45
C ASN A 5 -28.25 29.94 -42.51
N ASP A 6 -28.60 28.73 -42.95
CA ASP A 6 -29.17 27.70 -42.08
C ASP A 6 -28.23 27.40 -40.87
N PRO A 7 -28.74 27.42 -39.62
CA PRO A 7 -27.95 27.11 -38.42
C PRO A 7 -27.25 25.75 -38.49
N LEU A 8 -27.90 24.72 -39.02
CA LEU A 8 -27.34 23.38 -39.18
C LEU A 8 -26.19 23.39 -40.21
N ARG A 9 -26.35 24.13 -41.31
CA ARG A 9 -25.28 24.31 -42.31
C ARG A 9 -24.06 24.99 -41.70
N LYS A 10 -24.25 26.04 -40.90
CA LYS A 10 -23.16 26.74 -40.21
C LYS A 10 -22.42 25.80 -39.24
N GLU A 11 -23.15 24.99 -38.50
CA GLU A 11 -22.57 24.03 -37.55
C GLU A 11 -21.78 22.91 -38.25
N ILE A 12 -22.30 22.36 -39.36
CA ILE A 12 -21.58 21.35 -40.15
C ILE A 12 -20.29 21.92 -40.72
N ILE A 13 -20.34 23.11 -41.35
CA ILE A 13 -19.15 23.78 -41.89
C ILE A 13 -18.12 24.04 -40.78
N ARG A 14 -18.58 24.47 -39.60
CA ARG A 14 -17.71 24.69 -38.44
C ARG A 14 -17.02 23.40 -38.01
N LYS A 15 -17.74 22.28 -37.92
CA LYS A 15 -17.16 20.98 -37.56
C LYS A 15 -16.11 20.53 -38.56
N ILE A 16 -16.41 20.60 -39.86
CA ILE A 16 -15.46 20.25 -40.93
C ILE A 16 -14.20 21.11 -40.83
N ARG A 17 -14.35 22.43 -40.67
CA ARG A 17 -13.21 23.33 -40.51
C ARG A 17 -12.37 23.01 -39.27
N CYS A 18 -13.00 22.71 -38.14
CA CYS A 18 -12.26 22.35 -36.93
C CYS A 18 -11.54 21.00 -37.05
N GLU A 19 -12.13 20.04 -37.75
CA GLU A 19 -11.53 18.75 -38.07
C GLU A 19 -10.30 18.93 -38.96
N ASP A 20 -10.44 19.69 -40.05
CA ASP A 20 -9.34 19.99 -40.96
C ASP A 20 -8.21 20.77 -40.28
N ASN A 21 -8.55 21.80 -39.49
CA ASN A 21 -7.57 22.52 -38.67
C ASN A 21 -6.87 21.60 -37.66
N PHE A 22 -7.58 20.64 -37.07
CA PHE A 22 -6.97 19.66 -36.17
C PHE A 22 -5.97 18.78 -36.93
N HIS A 23 -6.35 18.24 -38.10
CA HIS A 23 -5.43 17.47 -38.94
C HIS A 23 -4.22 18.30 -39.38
N HIS A 24 -4.44 19.53 -39.85
CA HIS A 24 -3.38 20.45 -40.24
C HIS A 24 -2.41 20.72 -39.10
N ASN A 25 -2.90 20.96 -37.87
CA ASN A 25 -2.06 21.28 -36.72
C ASN A 25 -1.41 20.07 -36.07
N HIS A 26 -1.99 18.87 -36.22
CA HIS A 26 -1.56 17.66 -35.52
C HIS A 26 -0.72 16.75 -36.42
N TYR A 27 -1.15 16.51 -37.65
CA TYR A 27 -0.51 15.56 -38.58
C TYR A 27 0.22 16.21 -39.77
N GLY A 28 0.02 17.51 -40.01
CA GLY A 28 0.74 18.21 -41.08
C GLY A 28 2.26 18.10 -40.93
N LYS A 29 2.96 17.63 -41.98
CA LYS A 29 4.42 17.67 -42.07
C LYS A 29 4.87 19.13 -42.10
N ALA A 30 5.93 19.49 -41.37
CA ALA A 30 6.60 20.76 -41.58
C ALA A 30 7.12 20.77 -43.02
N GLN A 31 6.49 21.55 -43.90
CA GLN A 31 7.01 21.74 -45.24
C GLN A 31 8.30 22.54 -45.11
N GLN A 32 9.41 21.82 -45.32
CA GLN A 32 10.76 22.32 -45.57
C GLN A 32 11.50 22.93 -44.37
N GLU A 33 12.78 22.57 -44.31
CA GLU A 33 13.78 23.03 -43.34
C GLU A 33 13.79 24.56 -43.27
N GLY A 34 13.40 25.11 -42.12
CA GLY A 34 13.49 26.55 -41.83
C GLY A 34 12.19 27.28 -41.52
N ASN A 35 11.02 26.75 -41.88
CA ASN A 35 9.75 27.44 -41.62
C ASN A 35 9.11 27.04 -40.27
N LYS A 36 8.96 28.03 -39.37
CA LYS A 36 8.20 27.90 -38.13
C LYS A 36 6.74 27.59 -38.47
N ARG A 37 6.25 26.39 -38.11
CA ARG A 37 4.85 25.99 -38.31
C ARG A 37 3.90 26.95 -37.62
N GLU A 38 2.99 27.56 -38.37
CA GLU A 38 1.92 28.38 -37.80
C GLU A 38 0.79 27.49 -37.26
N LEU A 39 0.38 27.72 -36.01
CA LEU A 39 -0.72 26.98 -35.39
C LEU A 39 -2.06 27.67 -35.72
N ILE A 40 -2.96 26.95 -36.39
CA ILE A 40 -4.30 27.46 -36.70
C ILE A 40 -5.18 27.35 -35.45
N VAL A 41 -5.59 28.48 -34.90
CA VAL A 41 -6.40 28.56 -33.66
C VAL A 41 -7.79 29.14 -33.95
N LEU A 42 -8.82 28.71 -33.21
CA LEU A 42 -10.19 29.19 -33.40
C LEU A 42 -10.33 30.69 -33.16
N ARG A 43 -9.54 31.24 -32.22
CA ARG A 43 -9.48 32.67 -31.92
C ARG A 43 -8.02 33.09 -31.78
N ARG A 44 -7.57 34.00 -32.63
CA ARG A 44 -6.21 34.54 -32.59
C ARG A 44 -5.98 35.27 -31.25
N PRO A 45 -4.87 35.01 -30.55
CA PRO A 45 -4.51 35.81 -29.38
C PRO A 45 -4.28 37.28 -29.79
N ASN A 46 -4.51 38.21 -28.86
CA ASN A 46 -4.23 39.62 -29.09
C ASN A 46 -2.72 39.81 -29.38
N SER A 47 -2.37 40.68 -30.33
CA SER A 47 -0.99 41.01 -30.71
C SER A 47 -0.13 41.38 -29.49
N ASN A 48 -0.71 42.05 -28.50
CA ASN A 48 -0.01 42.52 -27.31
C ASN A 48 0.15 41.42 -26.23
N LYS A 49 -0.43 40.22 -26.44
CA LYS A 49 -0.37 39.07 -25.51
C LYS A 49 -0.15 37.78 -26.29
N LEU A 50 1.01 37.67 -26.93
CA LEU A 50 1.48 36.45 -27.60
C LEU A 50 1.43 35.26 -26.62
N LYS A 51 0.95 34.12 -27.11
CA LYS A 51 0.82 32.90 -26.33
C LYS A 51 1.65 31.80 -26.95
N SER A 52 2.39 31.06 -26.11
CA SER A 52 3.11 29.86 -26.55
C SER A 52 2.13 28.84 -27.18
N PRO A 53 2.53 28.14 -28.27
CA PRO A 53 1.75 27.06 -28.87
C PRO A 53 1.30 26.00 -27.84
N ALA A 54 2.13 25.71 -26.84
CA ALA A 54 1.83 24.74 -25.77
C ALA A 54 0.63 25.14 -24.87
N SER A 55 0.17 26.39 -24.95
CA SER A 55 -0.98 26.91 -24.19
C SER A 55 -2.33 26.63 -24.87
N PHE A 56 -2.30 26.18 -26.12
CA PHE A 56 -3.47 25.80 -26.91
C PHE A 56 -3.77 24.31 -26.76
N VAL A 57 -5.06 24.00 -26.73
CA VAL A 57 -5.61 22.68 -26.48
C VAL A 57 -6.86 22.50 -27.32
N TYR A 58 -7.23 21.25 -27.61
CA TYR A 58 -8.36 20.94 -28.49
C TYR A 58 -9.64 20.68 -27.70
N CYS A 59 -10.77 21.16 -28.22
CA CYS A 59 -12.07 20.77 -27.69
C CYS A 59 -12.31 19.26 -27.93
N PRO A 60 -12.62 18.46 -26.90
CA PRO A 60 -12.88 17.03 -27.08
C PRO A 60 -14.09 16.71 -27.96
N SER A 61 -15.03 17.65 -28.12
CA SER A 61 -16.27 17.43 -28.88
C SER A 61 -16.17 17.89 -30.33
N CYS A 62 -15.60 19.06 -30.60
CA CYS A 62 -15.55 19.62 -31.95
C CYS A 62 -14.13 19.82 -32.49
N LYS A 63 -13.09 19.39 -31.77
CA LYS A 63 -11.66 19.52 -32.12
C LYS A 63 -11.17 20.94 -32.41
N ALA A 64 -11.94 21.97 -32.06
CA ALA A 64 -11.49 23.35 -32.18
C ALA A 64 -10.25 23.60 -31.30
N SER A 65 -9.24 24.28 -31.84
CA SER A 65 -8.03 24.69 -31.10
C SER A 65 -8.28 25.99 -30.32
N LEU A 66 -8.15 25.93 -29.01
CA LEU A 66 -8.51 27.02 -28.08
C LEU A 66 -7.42 27.20 -27.03
N SER A 67 -7.33 28.39 -26.42
CA SER A 67 -6.50 28.52 -25.22
C SER A 67 -7.06 27.67 -24.07
N SER A 68 -6.19 27.08 -23.25
CA SER A 68 -6.59 26.22 -22.11
C SER A 68 -7.56 26.89 -21.12
N LYS A 69 -7.53 28.23 -21.01
CA LYS A 69 -8.47 29.02 -20.18
C LYS A 69 -9.88 29.07 -20.78
N ALA A 70 -10.01 29.13 -22.10
CA ALA A 70 -11.29 29.25 -22.80
C ALA A 70 -12.00 27.90 -23.01
N LEU A 71 -11.28 26.79 -22.87
CA LEU A 71 -11.77 25.44 -23.16
C LEU A 71 -13.09 25.09 -22.44
N SER A 72 -13.21 25.42 -21.15
CA SER A 72 -14.38 25.03 -20.36
C SER A 72 -15.64 25.84 -20.71
N ALA A 73 -15.49 27.14 -20.97
CA ALA A 73 -16.58 27.98 -21.46
C ALA A 73 -17.04 27.56 -22.87
N HIS A 74 -16.07 27.27 -23.76
CA HIS A 74 -16.39 26.76 -25.09
C HIS A 74 -17.08 25.39 -25.03
N PHE A 75 -16.58 24.46 -24.22
CA PHE A 75 -17.15 23.11 -24.11
C PHE A 75 -18.61 23.14 -23.66
N LYS A 76 -18.97 24.05 -22.74
CA LYS A 76 -20.35 24.29 -22.33
C LYS A 76 -21.23 24.67 -23.53
N ASN A 77 -20.80 25.67 -24.28
CA ASN A 77 -21.57 26.15 -25.44
C ASN A 77 -21.59 25.13 -26.59
N CYS A 78 -20.52 24.34 -26.75
CA CYS A 78 -20.38 23.37 -27.82
C CYS A 78 -21.23 22.11 -27.61
N THR A 79 -21.49 21.72 -26.36
CA THR A 79 -22.15 20.43 -26.03
C THR A 79 -23.45 20.60 -25.25
N GLY A 80 -23.76 21.80 -24.77
CA GLY A 80 -24.84 22.02 -23.80
C GLY A 80 -24.58 21.45 -22.40
N ARG A 81 -23.46 20.75 -22.18
CA ARG A 81 -23.10 20.14 -20.90
C ARG A 81 -22.47 21.15 -19.94
N THR A 82 -22.34 20.79 -18.67
CA THR A 82 -21.73 21.64 -17.65
C THR A 82 -20.26 21.98 -18.00
N GLY A 83 -19.92 23.27 -17.99
CA GLY A 83 -18.53 23.73 -18.15
C GLY A 83 -17.71 23.67 -16.85
N LYS A 84 -18.30 23.23 -15.74
CA LYS A 84 -17.70 23.27 -14.39
C LYS A 84 -16.53 22.27 -14.26
N ASP A 85 -16.51 21.20 -15.06
CA ASP A 85 -15.53 20.10 -14.99
C ASP A 85 -14.20 20.38 -15.69
N ARG A 86 -13.58 21.51 -15.37
CA ARG A 86 -12.32 21.97 -15.99
C ARG A 86 -11.22 20.90 -16.01
N ARG A 87 -11.12 20.06 -14.98
CA ARG A 87 -10.11 18.99 -14.90
C ARG A 87 -10.38 17.84 -15.88
N ILE A 88 -11.63 17.40 -15.98
CA ILE A 88 -12.04 16.30 -16.88
C ILE A 88 -11.94 16.75 -18.32
N ILE A 89 -12.47 17.93 -18.65
CA ILE A 89 -12.41 18.49 -20.01
C ILE A 89 -10.95 18.64 -20.45
N LYS A 90 -10.05 19.12 -19.56
CA LYS A 90 -8.61 19.15 -19.83
C LYS A 90 -8.00 17.76 -20.00
N LYS A 91 -8.42 16.75 -19.25
CA LYS A 91 -7.94 15.37 -19.39
C LYS A 91 -8.35 14.78 -20.74
N MET A 92 -9.61 14.94 -21.15
CA MET A 92 -10.09 14.51 -22.46
C MET A 92 -9.38 15.24 -23.60
N SER A 93 -9.16 16.55 -23.44
CA SER A 93 -8.44 17.37 -24.41
C SER A 93 -7.01 16.89 -24.61
N LYS A 94 -6.32 16.55 -23.51
CA LYS A 94 -4.98 15.93 -23.59
C LYS A 94 -5.02 14.54 -24.22
N LEU A 95 -6.01 13.70 -23.90
CA LEU A 95 -6.15 12.38 -24.53
C LEU A 95 -6.31 12.47 -26.05
N LEU A 96 -6.92 13.53 -26.55
CA LEU A 96 -7.06 13.82 -27.97
C LEU A 96 -5.77 14.34 -28.62
N GLN A 97 -4.99 15.15 -27.89
CA GLN A 97 -3.79 15.84 -28.38
C GLN A 97 -2.51 15.00 -28.26
N GLU A 98 -2.50 13.94 -27.46
CA GLU A 98 -1.28 13.19 -27.18
C GLU A 98 -1.14 12.03 -28.19
N ASP A 99 0.01 11.98 -28.85
CA ASP A 99 0.37 10.86 -29.73
C ASP A 99 0.92 9.71 -28.88
N PHE A 100 0.10 8.67 -28.73
CA PHE A 100 0.51 7.45 -28.02
C PHE A 100 1.12 6.45 -29.00
N LEU A 101 2.15 5.72 -28.55
CA LEU A 101 2.65 4.57 -29.30
C LEU A 101 1.50 3.58 -29.59
N PRO A 102 1.44 2.95 -30.78
CA PRO A 102 0.36 2.04 -31.16
C PRO A 102 0.12 0.90 -30.15
N ILE A 103 1.19 0.43 -29.50
CA ILE A 103 1.17 -0.60 -28.46
C ILE A 103 0.49 -0.16 -27.15
N THR A 104 0.16 1.12 -26.96
CA THR A 104 -0.38 1.67 -25.70
C THR A 104 -1.82 1.22 -25.48
N ASP A 105 -2.06 0.47 -24.40
CA ASP A 105 -3.41 0.04 -24.02
C ASP A 105 -4.32 1.24 -23.74
N LYS A 106 -5.60 1.15 -24.15
CA LYS A 106 -6.62 2.20 -23.92
C LYS A 106 -6.72 2.59 -22.43
N ARG A 107 -6.53 1.65 -21.50
CA ARG A 107 -6.54 1.85 -20.04
C ARG A 107 -5.29 2.56 -19.53
N LEU A 108 -4.16 2.46 -20.25
CA LEU A 108 -2.91 3.14 -19.89
C LEU A 108 -2.92 4.62 -20.31
N LYS A 109 -3.60 4.99 -21.40
CA LYS A 109 -3.64 6.37 -21.90
C LYS A 109 -4.06 7.41 -20.83
N PRO A 110 -5.14 7.20 -20.04
CA PRO A 110 -5.51 8.11 -18.96
C PRO A 110 -4.46 8.26 -17.86
N VAL A 111 -3.65 7.22 -17.63
CA VAL A 111 -2.56 7.19 -16.64
C VAL A 111 -1.39 8.03 -17.15
N LEU A 112 -1.01 7.89 -18.42
CA LEU A 112 0.07 8.65 -19.06
C LEU A 112 -0.26 10.15 -19.18
N VAL A 113 -1.50 10.49 -19.53
CA VAL A 113 -1.96 11.89 -19.60
C VAL A 113 -1.91 12.61 -18.25
N ALA A 114 -2.00 11.85 -17.16
CA ALA A 114 -1.94 12.35 -15.79
C ALA A 114 -0.50 12.44 -15.25
N LEU A 115 0.53 12.16 -16.06
CA LEU A 115 1.92 12.44 -15.72
C LEU A 115 2.18 13.96 -15.68
N LYS A 116 3.15 14.36 -14.86
CA LYS A 116 3.69 15.73 -14.90
C LYS A 116 4.37 15.92 -16.25
N LYS A 117 4.12 17.04 -16.93
CA LYS A 117 4.81 17.38 -18.18
C LYS A 117 6.25 17.78 -17.87
N ASP A 118 7.17 16.88 -18.14
CA ASP A 118 8.62 17.04 -18.01
C ASP A 118 9.34 16.03 -18.93
N ASP A 119 10.66 16.15 -19.05
CA ASP A 119 11.48 15.29 -19.91
C ASP A 119 11.34 13.80 -19.55
N VAL A 120 11.17 13.49 -18.27
CA VAL A 120 10.88 12.13 -17.79
C VAL A 120 9.59 11.59 -18.40
N SER A 121 8.52 12.39 -18.43
CA SER A 121 7.27 11.99 -19.08
C SER A 121 7.41 11.81 -20.58
N HIS A 122 8.30 12.57 -21.23
CA HIS A 122 8.59 12.41 -22.64
C HIS A 122 9.29 11.07 -22.89
N ILE A 123 10.34 10.76 -22.12
CA ILE A 123 11.05 9.47 -22.17
C ILE A 123 10.06 8.31 -22.03
N ILE A 124 9.17 8.35 -21.04
CA ILE A 124 8.20 7.26 -20.80
C ILE A 124 7.24 7.06 -21.98
N LYS A 125 6.78 8.14 -22.61
CA LYS A 125 5.75 8.07 -23.67
C LYS A 125 6.27 7.47 -24.97
N TYR A 126 7.56 7.67 -25.25
CA TYR A 126 8.19 7.23 -26.50
C TYR A 126 9.08 6.00 -26.35
N ASP A 127 9.24 5.46 -25.13
CA ASP A 127 9.98 4.23 -24.89
C ASP A 127 9.05 3.00 -24.97
N SER A 128 9.32 2.11 -25.91
CA SER A 128 8.46 0.96 -26.19
C SER A 128 8.36 -0.02 -25.02
N LEU A 129 9.47 -0.27 -24.31
CA LEU A 129 9.54 -1.22 -23.20
C LEU A 129 8.87 -0.66 -21.93
N LEU A 130 9.00 0.64 -21.66
CA LEU A 130 8.27 1.30 -20.57
C LEU A 130 6.75 1.29 -20.80
N ILE A 131 6.30 1.46 -22.04
CA ILE A 131 4.87 1.31 -22.38
C ILE A 131 4.42 -0.14 -22.20
N LYS A 132 5.19 -1.14 -22.65
CA LYS A 132 4.89 -2.56 -22.39
C LYS A 132 4.77 -2.85 -20.89
N TYR A 133 5.70 -2.35 -20.07
CA TYR A 133 5.63 -2.47 -18.61
C TYR A 133 4.37 -1.80 -18.04
N GLY A 134 4.04 -0.59 -18.53
CA GLY A 134 2.80 0.11 -18.16
C GLY A 134 1.55 -0.70 -18.48
N ASN A 135 1.49 -1.36 -19.64
CA ASN A 135 0.38 -2.22 -20.06
C ASN A 135 0.22 -3.41 -19.10
N VAL A 136 1.31 -4.11 -18.79
CA VAL A 136 1.32 -5.22 -17.81
C VAL A 136 0.82 -4.76 -16.44
N LEU A 137 1.19 -3.55 -16.02
CA LEU A 137 0.72 -2.99 -14.74
C LEU A 137 -0.79 -2.70 -14.75
N VAL A 138 -1.36 -2.15 -15.82
CA VAL A 138 -2.82 -1.89 -15.87
C VAL A 138 -3.65 -3.16 -16.01
N ASP A 139 -3.08 -4.25 -16.54
CA ASP A 139 -3.71 -5.57 -16.51
C ASP A 139 -3.76 -6.15 -15.11
N LYS A 140 -2.65 -6.04 -14.38
CA LYS A 140 -2.52 -6.54 -13.02
C LYS A 140 -3.31 -5.73 -12.00
N TYR A 141 -3.37 -4.42 -12.18
CA TYR A 141 -3.92 -3.46 -11.21
C TYR A 141 -5.17 -2.79 -11.77
N LYS A 142 -6.34 -3.36 -11.45
CA LYS A 142 -7.64 -2.93 -11.97
C LYS A 142 -8.26 -1.75 -11.22
N LEU A 143 -7.78 -1.44 -10.01
CA LEU A 143 -8.39 -0.39 -9.17
C LEU A 143 -7.89 0.99 -9.59
N THR A 144 -8.81 1.94 -9.74
CA THR A 144 -8.52 3.32 -10.22
C THR A 144 -7.41 4.02 -9.44
N HIS A 145 -7.38 3.89 -8.12
CA HIS A 145 -6.37 4.51 -7.26
C HIS A 145 -4.95 3.97 -7.49
N GLN A 146 -4.81 2.74 -8.03
CA GLN A 146 -3.51 2.13 -8.33
C GLN A 146 -2.80 2.83 -9.48
N GLY A 147 -3.51 3.61 -10.30
CA GLY A 147 -2.91 4.45 -11.35
C GLY A 147 -1.87 5.45 -10.80
N THR A 148 -1.94 5.86 -9.54
CA THR A 148 -0.89 6.68 -8.90
C THR A 148 0.39 5.89 -8.68
N MET A 149 0.29 4.62 -8.26
CA MET A 149 1.44 3.72 -8.11
C MET A 149 2.08 3.43 -9.47
N ILE A 150 1.26 3.15 -10.50
CA ILE A 150 1.75 2.91 -11.87
C ILE A 150 2.56 4.10 -12.38
N ARG A 151 2.02 5.33 -12.24
CA ARG A 151 2.74 6.56 -12.60
C ARG A 151 4.04 6.70 -11.82
N ALA A 152 4.05 6.41 -10.52
CA ALA A 152 5.25 6.52 -9.70
C ALA A 152 6.35 5.56 -10.17
N ARG A 153 6.00 4.31 -10.49
CA ARG A 153 6.94 3.30 -11.02
C ARG A 153 7.49 3.68 -12.39
N LEU A 154 6.62 4.05 -13.33
CA LEU A 154 7.04 4.51 -14.67
C LEU A 154 7.95 5.74 -14.57
N ARG A 155 7.62 6.69 -13.70
CA ARG A 155 8.47 7.88 -13.47
C ARG A 155 9.81 7.55 -12.84
N LEU A 156 9.86 6.56 -11.96
CA LEU A 156 11.12 6.14 -11.35
C LEU A 156 12.03 5.49 -12.39
N LEU A 157 11.49 4.59 -13.23
CA LEU A 157 12.22 4.01 -14.36
C LEU A 157 12.65 5.06 -15.40
N GLY A 158 11.77 6.02 -15.73
CA GLY A 158 12.09 7.12 -16.64
C GLY A 158 13.21 8.03 -16.12
N ARG A 159 13.28 8.28 -14.80
CA ARG A 159 14.40 9.01 -14.18
C ARG A 159 15.71 8.22 -14.25
N LEU A 160 15.65 6.91 -14.03
CA LEU A 160 16.82 6.05 -14.17
C LEU A 160 17.37 6.12 -15.60
N LEU A 161 16.52 5.93 -16.61
CA LEU A 161 16.92 6.01 -18.02
C LEU A 161 17.44 7.41 -18.37
N GLN A 162 16.82 8.47 -17.87
CA GLN A 162 17.32 9.83 -18.06
C GLN A 162 18.75 10.00 -17.52
N LYS A 163 19.06 9.43 -16.35
CA LYS A 163 20.39 9.49 -15.77
C LYS A 163 21.40 8.62 -16.51
N ILE A 164 21.00 7.43 -16.95
CA ILE A 164 21.88 6.57 -17.77
C ILE A 164 22.24 7.27 -19.09
N LYS A 165 21.29 7.93 -19.76
CA LYS A 165 21.55 8.74 -20.96
C LYS A 165 22.58 9.85 -20.77
N GLN A 166 22.66 10.42 -19.56
CA GLN A 166 23.65 11.45 -19.23
C GLN A 166 25.04 10.85 -19.04
N LEU A 167 25.14 9.60 -18.60
CA LEU A 167 26.40 8.89 -18.40
C LEU A 167 26.93 8.25 -19.68
N ASP A 168 26.04 7.70 -20.51
CA ASP A 168 26.37 7.16 -21.84
C ASP A 168 25.29 7.54 -22.86
N PRO A 169 25.58 8.50 -23.76
CA PRO A 169 24.66 8.91 -24.82
C PRO A 169 24.30 7.81 -25.81
N LYS A 170 25.07 6.71 -25.89
CA LYS A 170 24.76 5.58 -26.78
C LYS A 170 23.50 4.83 -26.34
N ILE A 171 23.14 4.90 -25.06
CA ILE A 171 21.98 4.21 -24.49
C ILE A 171 20.75 5.11 -24.66
N SER A 172 20.01 4.94 -25.76
CA SER A 172 18.84 5.75 -26.07
C SER A 172 17.51 5.18 -25.55
N GLU A 173 17.41 3.87 -25.32
CA GLU A 173 16.17 3.17 -24.96
C GLU A 173 16.35 2.29 -23.71
N MET A 174 15.24 1.98 -23.02
CA MET A 174 15.22 1.09 -21.87
C MET A 174 15.63 -0.35 -22.24
N THR A 175 15.40 -0.77 -23.50
CA THR A 175 15.81 -2.07 -24.02
C THR A 175 17.32 -2.25 -23.99
N SER A 176 18.07 -1.22 -24.40
CA SER A 176 19.55 -1.22 -24.45
C SER A 176 20.21 -1.37 -23.08
N ILE A 177 19.50 -1.06 -21.99
CA ILE A 177 20.01 -1.20 -20.62
C ILE A 177 20.24 -2.67 -20.25
N PHE A 178 19.50 -3.62 -20.84
CA PHE A 178 19.53 -5.03 -20.45
C PHE A 178 20.72 -5.81 -21.02
N HIS A 179 21.74 -5.13 -21.55
CA HIS A 179 23.02 -5.74 -21.89
C HIS A 179 23.93 -5.82 -20.65
N PRO A 180 24.65 -6.93 -20.38
CA PRO A 180 25.47 -7.10 -19.18
C PRO A 180 26.47 -5.97 -18.88
N SER A 181 27.07 -5.38 -19.92
CA SER A 181 28.02 -4.25 -19.77
C SER A 181 27.38 -2.97 -19.20
N CYS A 182 26.04 -2.87 -19.20
CA CYS A 182 25.33 -1.67 -18.75
C CYS A 182 25.11 -1.63 -17.22
N ILE A 183 25.49 -2.69 -16.48
CA ILE A 183 25.19 -2.80 -15.04
C ILE A 183 25.82 -1.69 -14.21
N ASP A 184 27.06 -1.32 -14.50
CA ASP A 184 27.78 -0.28 -13.75
C ASP A 184 27.13 1.08 -13.92
N TYR A 185 26.63 1.39 -15.12
CA TYR A 185 25.86 2.61 -15.38
C TYR A 185 24.54 2.61 -14.61
N CYS A 186 23.86 1.46 -14.50
CA CYS A 186 22.63 1.34 -13.70
C CYS A 186 22.88 1.60 -12.21
N ILE A 187 23.99 1.07 -11.67
CA ILE A 187 24.37 1.28 -10.27
C ILE A 187 24.72 2.74 -10.03
N LYS A 188 25.57 3.35 -10.88
CA LYS A 188 25.93 4.78 -10.79
C LYS A 188 24.70 5.68 -10.89
N ALA A 189 23.84 5.47 -11.89
CA ALA A 189 22.61 6.23 -12.05
C ALA A 189 21.67 6.05 -10.84
N THR A 190 21.60 4.86 -10.24
CA THR A 190 20.80 4.62 -9.03
C THR A 190 21.34 5.37 -7.82
N LYS A 191 22.67 5.41 -7.63
CA LYS A 191 23.32 6.21 -6.58
C LYS A 191 22.95 7.68 -6.73
N GLU A 192 23.02 8.24 -7.94
CA GLU A 192 22.61 9.62 -8.20
C GLU A 192 21.11 9.87 -7.95
N VAL A 193 20.24 8.99 -8.45
CA VAL A 193 18.77 9.16 -8.33
C VAL A 193 18.33 9.08 -6.87
N SER A 194 19.01 8.27 -6.06
CA SER A 194 18.73 8.10 -4.64
C SER A 194 19.54 9.02 -3.71
N ARG A 195 20.47 9.80 -4.28
CA ARG A 195 21.44 10.66 -3.55
C ARG A 195 22.20 9.86 -2.50
N MET A 196 22.85 8.81 -2.96
CA MET A 196 23.67 7.94 -2.13
C MET A 196 25.14 8.37 -2.18
N SER A 197 25.76 8.55 -1.01
CA SER A 197 27.20 8.77 -0.88
C SER A 197 27.93 7.44 -0.70
N ASP A 198 29.12 7.33 -1.30
CA ASP A 198 30.01 6.18 -1.16
C ASP A 198 30.88 6.26 0.10
N SER A 199 31.09 7.45 0.68
CA SER A 199 31.92 7.65 1.88
C SER A 199 31.21 7.35 3.20
N ASP A 200 29.94 7.74 3.33
CA ASP A 200 29.29 7.84 4.65
C ASP A 200 28.12 6.86 4.87
N TYR A 201 27.88 5.96 3.92
CA TYR A 201 26.68 5.11 3.87
C TYR A 201 25.38 5.93 4.01
N THR A 202 25.38 7.17 3.51
CA THR A 202 24.21 8.04 3.54
C THR A 202 23.40 7.85 2.28
N CYS A 203 22.09 7.70 2.44
CA CYS A 203 21.14 7.62 1.34
C CYS A 203 19.89 8.41 1.73
N GLU A 204 19.63 9.53 1.04
CA GLU A 204 18.46 10.37 1.34
C GLU A 204 17.15 9.69 0.94
N ALA A 205 17.17 8.85 -0.09
CA ALA A 205 16.00 8.14 -0.59
C ALA A 205 16.22 6.61 -0.66
N PRO A 206 16.36 5.92 0.49
CA PRO A 206 16.70 4.49 0.51
C PRO A 206 15.63 3.60 -0.16
N TYR A 207 14.36 3.99 -0.04
CA TYR A 207 13.26 3.31 -0.72
C TYR A 207 13.40 3.34 -2.25
N VAL A 208 13.87 4.46 -2.80
CA VAL A 208 14.02 4.64 -4.25
C VAL A 208 15.09 3.68 -4.79
N ALA A 209 16.23 3.60 -4.11
CA ALA A 209 17.34 2.73 -4.46
C ALA A 209 16.96 1.24 -4.45
N SER A 210 16.29 0.78 -3.38
CA SER A 210 15.81 -0.59 -3.26
C SER A 210 14.68 -0.91 -4.26
N CYS A 211 13.80 0.05 -4.52
CA CYS A 211 12.70 -0.14 -5.48
C CYS A 211 13.21 -0.29 -6.91
N LEU A 212 14.24 0.46 -7.32
CA LEU A 212 14.80 0.40 -8.68
C LEU A 212 15.28 -0.99 -9.07
N GLY A 213 16.01 -1.69 -8.19
CA GLY A 213 16.47 -3.06 -8.47
C GLY A 213 15.31 -4.02 -8.72
N ASN A 214 14.23 -3.92 -7.93
CA ASN A 214 13.02 -4.71 -8.14
C ASN A 214 12.29 -4.36 -9.44
N LEU A 215 12.27 -3.08 -9.84
CA LEU A 215 11.66 -2.65 -11.09
C LEU A 215 12.46 -3.12 -12.31
N LEU A 216 13.79 -3.06 -12.25
CA LEU A 216 14.67 -3.60 -13.29
C LEU A 216 14.44 -5.09 -13.49
N GLN A 217 14.33 -5.87 -12.41
CA GLN A 217 13.97 -7.29 -12.50
C GLN A 217 12.63 -7.50 -13.22
N GLN A 218 11.59 -6.74 -12.86
CA GLN A 218 10.27 -6.86 -13.50
C GLN A 218 10.27 -6.48 -14.98
N VAL A 219 10.99 -5.41 -15.35
CA VAL A 219 11.08 -4.98 -16.75
C VAL A 219 11.95 -5.95 -17.56
N GLY A 220 13.02 -6.47 -16.96
CA GLY A 220 13.89 -7.49 -17.54
C GLY A 220 13.14 -8.80 -17.83
N ASP A 221 12.31 -9.24 -16.88
CA ASP A 221 11.45 -10.41 -17.08
C ASP A 221 10.50 -10.22 -18.29
N ILE A 222 9.99 -9.00 -18.51
CA ILE A 222 9.10 -8.69 -19.64
C ILE A 222 9.86 -8.77 -20.96
N ILE A 223 11.02 -8.11 -21.08
CA ILE A 223 11.79 -8.15 -22.34
C ILE A 223 12.32 -9.55 -22.63
N ARG A 224 12.73 -10.30 -21.60
CA ARG A 224 13.08 -11.72 -21.73
C ARG A 224 11.92 -12.53 -22.30
N CYS A 225 10.69 -12.31 -21.80
CA CYS A 225 9.50 -12.98 -22.34
C CYS A 225 9.24 -12.62 -23.81
N GLU A 226 9.56 -11.40 -24.25
CA GLU A 226 9.42 -11.00 -25.66
C GLU A 226 10.46 -11.70 -26.54
N TYR A 227 11.73 -11.75 -26.13
CA TYR A 227 12.77 -12.48 -26.87
C TYR A 227 12.51 -13.98 -26.95
N ILE A 228 11.90 -14.57 -25.91
CA ILE A 228 11.42 -15.96 -25.96
C ILE A 228 10.34 -16.15 -27.04
N LYS A 229 9.40 -15.21 -27.19
CA LYS A 229 8.36 -15.27 -28.23
C LYS A 229 8.95 -15.09 -29.63
N GLU A 230 9.94 -14.20 -29.76
CA GLU A 230 10.66 -13.91 -31.01
C GLU A 230 11.67 -15.01 -31.38
N ARG A 231 11.93 -15.97 -30.47
CA ARG A 231 12.95 -17.03 -30.59
C ARG A 231 14.38 -16.49 -30.72
N ASP A 232 14.64 -15.28 -30.22
CA ASP A 232 15.98 -14.70 -30.15
C ASP A 232 16.72 -15.21 -28.90
N LYS A 233 17.63 -16.16 -29.10
CA LYS A 233 18.38 -16.77 -28.01
C LYS A 233 19.49 -15.88 -27.46
N VAL A 234 20.15 -15.11 -28.33
CA VAL A 234 21.32 -14.29 -27.96
C VAL A 234 20.89 -13.18 -27.02
N ARG A 235 19.90 -12.38 -27.42
CA ARG A 235 19.41 -11.29 -26.57
C ARG A 235 18.73 -11.79 -25.30
N LYS A 236 18.12 -12.97 -25.35
CA LYS A 236 17.56 -13.62 -24.15
C LYS A 236 18.66 -13.94 -23.15
N GLU A 237 19.77 -14.52 -23.59
CA GLU A 237 20.92 -14.84 -22.73
C GLU A 237 21.56 -13.58 -22.15
N GLU A 238 21.76 -12.53 -22.96
CA GLU A 238 22.24 -11.22 -22.47
C GLU A 238 21.37 -10.65 -21.35
N VAL A 239 20.04 -10.72 -21.49
CA VAL A 239 19.10 -10.28 -20.45
C VAL A 239 19.18 -11.16 -19.20
N GLU A 240 19.29 -12.49 -19.35
CA GLU A 240 19.40 -13.42 -18.22
C GLU A 240 20.68 -13.15 -17.42
N ASP A 241 21.80 -12.94 -18.11
CA ASP A 241 23.07 -12.56 -17.52
C ASP A 241 22.96 -11.22 -16.80
N PHE A 242 22.40 -10.19 -17.45
CA PHE A 242 22.17 -8.89 -16.81
C PHE A 242 21.31 -9.01 -15.54
N LEU A 243 20.21 -9.77 -15.57
CA LEU A 243 19.33 -9.95 -14.41
C LEU A 243 20.04 -10.69 -13.27
N SER A 244 20.95 -11.61 -13.59
CA SER A 244 21.80 -12.29 -12.62
C SER A 244 22.77 -11.32 -11.93
N LEU A 245 23.39 -10.41 -12.71
CA LEU A 245 24.28 -9.35 -12.20
C LEU A 245 23.51 -8.38 -11.32
N VAL A 246 22.31 -7.94 -11.74
CA VAL A 246 21.42 -7.10 -10.90
C VAL A 246 21.13 -7.81 -9.58
N LYS A 247 20.77 -9.09 -9.59
CA LYS A 247 20.43 -9.80 -8.34
C LYS A 247 21.59 -9.79 -7.34
N ARG A 248 22.82 -9.98 -7.80
CA ARG A 248 24.02 -10.04 -6.95
C ARG A 248 24.51 -8.64 -6.57
N GLN A 249 24.87 -7.82 -7.56
CA GLN A 249 25.52 -6.54 -7.33
C GLN A 249 24.60 -5.52 -6.63
N TRP A 250 23.29 -5.57 -6.87
CA TRP A 250 22.34 -4.69 -6.17
C TRP A 250 22.25 -5.03 -4.69
N ALA A 251 22.37 -6.31 -4.33
CA ALA A 251 22.40 -6.73 -2.93
C ALA A 251 23.65 -6.18 -2.21
N ASP A 252 24.82 -6.28 -2.87
CA ASP A 252 26.11 -5.95 -2.28
C ASP A 252 26.37 -4.43 -2.18
N VAL A 253 26.02 -3.69 -3.25
CA VAL A 253 26.37 -2.28 -3.40
C VAL A 253 25.24 -1.37 -2.94
N ILE A 254 24.00 -1.70 -3.29
CA ILE A 254 22.85 -0.82 -3.03
C ILE A 254 22.15 -1.20 -1.73
N ASN A 255 21.69 -2.44 -1.61
CA ASN A 255 20.83 -2.83 -0.49
C ASN A 255 21.54 -2.76 0.86
N ARG A 256 22.82 -3.14 0.94
CA ARG A 256 23.63 -2.99 2.16
C ARG A 256 23.73 -1.53 2.60
N ASN A 257 24.08 -0.62 1.69
CA ASN A 257 24.19 0.81 2.00
C ASN A 257 22.84 1.41 2.39
N VAL A 258 21.76 0.99 1.71
CA VAL A 258 20.38 1.36 2.04
C VAL A 258 20.00 0.89 3.45
N MET A 259 20.37 -0.34 3.83
CA MET A 259 20.09 -0.88 5.17
C MET A 259 20.84 -0.09 6.25
N GLU A 260 22.13 0.17 6.06
CA GLU A 260 22.93 0.99 6.98
C GLU A 260 22.37 2.40 7.12
N ALA A 261 22.06 3.07 6.01
CA ALA A 261 21.44 4.39 6.00
C ALA A 261 20.11 4.40 6.78
N GLN A 262 19.28 3.37 6.59
CA GLN A 262 18.02 3.21 7.31
C GLN A 262 18.23 2.96 8.80
N MET A 263 19.21 2.13 9.18
CA MET A 263 19.55 1.88 10.58
C MET A 263 20.03 3.16 11.26
N LYS A 264 20.95 3.90 10.65
CA LYS A 264 21.41 5.20 11.15
C LYS A 264 20.24 6.17 11.34
N LEU A 265 19.38 6.30 10.34
CA LEU A 265 18.20 7.16 10.41
C LEU A 265 17.21 6.72 11.49
N ASN A 266 17.01 5.41 11.66
CA ASN A 266 16.09 4.89 12.67
C ASN A 266 16.64 5.06 14.10
N ARG A 267 17.96 4.99 14.28
CA ARG A 267 18.63 5.25 15.57
C ARG A 267 18.54 6.72 16.00
N SER A 268 18.68 7.65 15.06
CA SER A 268 18.57 9.10 15.33
C SER A 268 17.13 9.62 15.30
N LYS A 269 16.15 8.75 15.04
CA LYS A 269 14.76 9.17 14.87
C LYS A 269 14.11 9.48 16.22
N ASP A 270 13.83 10.75 16.45
CA ASP A 270 12.96 11.16 17.53
C ASP A 270 11.51 10.68 17.27
N TYR A 271 11.02 9.81 18.14
CA TYR A 271 9.68 9.24 18.05
C TYR A 271 8.68 10.16 18.74
N LYS A 272 8.21 11.19 18.02
CA LYS A 272 7.13 12.06 18.50
C LYS A 272 5.80 11.31 18.57
N ILE A 273 5.43 10.89 19.77
CA ILE A 273 4.10 10.40 20.11
C ILE A 273 3.22 11.61 20.44
N PRO A 274 2.00 11.72 19.87
CA PRO A 274 1.08 12.79 20.22
C PRO A 274 0.64 12.67 21.68
N SER A 275 0.51 13.80 22.38
CA SER A 275 0.00 13.82 23.75
C SER A 275 -1.48 13.41 23.80
N THR A 276 -1.91 12.84 24.92
CA THR A 276 -3.33 12.54 25.17
C THR A 276 -4.18 13.82 25.08
N GLU A 277 -3.63 14.96 25.51
CA GLU A 277 -4.30 16.25 25.43
C GLU A 277 -4.57 16.68 23.97
N ASP A 278 -3.58 16.60 23.08
CA ASP A 278 -3.75 16.91 21.65
C ASP A 278 -4.75 15.97 20.98
N ILE A 279 -4.76 14.70 21.36
CA ILE A 279 -5.75 13.73 20.88
C ILE A 279 -7.16 14.14 21.33
N ASN A 280 -7.31 14.57 22.58
CA ASN A 280 -8.59 15.02 23.14
C ASN A 280 -9.07 16.35 22.53
N LYS A 281 -8.16 17.31 22.29
CA LYS A 281 -8.44 18.56 21.55
C LYS A 281 -8.99 18.22 20.16
N LEU A 282 -8.33 17.32 19.44
CA LEU A 282 -8.77 16.87 18.12
C LEU A 282 -10.13 16.14 18.16
N LEU A 283 -10.32 15.21 19.11
CA LEU A 283 -11.58 14.47 19.26
C LEU A 283 -12.74 15.41 19.57
N SER A 284 -12.55 16.38 20.47
CA SER A 284 -13.56 17.36 20.87
C SER A 284 -13.95 18.27 19.70
N TYR A 285 -12.94 18.78 18.97
CA TYR A 285 -13.16 19.55 17.75
C TYR A 285 -13.97 18.77 16.71
N ILE A 286 -13.63 17.50 16.47
CA ILE A 286 -14.33 16.65 15.51
C ILE A 286 -15.76 16.37 15.98
N THR A 287 -15.98 16.05 17.26
CA THR A 287 -17.33 15.79 17.80
C THR A 287 -18.21 17.02 17.60
N LYS A 288 -17.72 18.21 17.96
CA LYS A 288 -18.45 19.48 17.80
C LYS A 288 -18.79 19.75 16.33
N LEU A 289 -17.81 19.60 15.44
CA LEU A 289 -18.04 19.77 14.01
C LEU A 289 -19.06 18.77 13.47
N GLN A 290 -19.05 17.53 13.97
CA GLN A 290 -19.97 16.48 13.58
C GLN A 290 -21.39 16.75 14.06
N SER A 291 -21.60 17.20 15.30
CA SER A 291 -22.92 17.55 15.83
C SER A 291 -23.53 18.75 15.10
N GLU A 292 -22.77 19.84 14.96
CA GLU A 292 -23.24 21.05 14.25
C GLU A 292 -23.61 20.75 12.79
N SER A 293 -22.79 19.93 12.12
CA SER A 293 -23.06 19.54 10.73
C SER A 293 -24.23 18.57 10.61
N TYR A 294 -24.43 17.68 11.59
CA TYR A 294 -25.54 16.74 11.64
C TYR A 294 -26.87 17.48 11.81
N ASP A 295 -26.96 18.36 12.81
CA ASP A 295 -28.18 19.11 13.10
C ASP A 295 -28.53 20.06 11.93
N SER A 296 -27.53 20.74 11.38
CA SER A 296 -27.70 21.59 10.21
C SER A 296 -28.24 20.81 9.01
N LEU A 297 -27.67 19.63 8.72
CA LEU A 297 -28.09 18.79 7.60
C LEU A 297 -29.48 18.19 7.80
N LYS A 298 -29.82 17.82 9.04
CA LYS A 298 -31.14 17.29 9.41
C LYS A 298 -32.24 18.35 9.28
N PHE A 299 -31.95 19.59 9.66
CA PHE A 299 -32.88 20.71 9.50
C PHE A 299 -33.09 21.09 8.02
N LYS A 300 -31.99 21.30 7.28
CA LYS A 300 -32.05 21.65 5.86
C LYS A 300 -30.84 21.12 5.12
N PHE A 301 -31.07 20.54 3.94
CA PHE A 301 -29.97 20.10 3.09
C PHE A 301 -29.03 21.27 2.75
N SER A 302 -27.76 21.11 3.12
CA SER A 302 -26.69 22.05 2.82
C SER A 302 -25.46 21.28 2.31
N PRO A 303 -24.94 21.61 1.11
CA PRO A 303 -23.74 20.95 0.58
C PRO A 303 -22.51 21.10 1.48
N THR A 304 -22.40 22.22 2.20
CA THR A 304 -21.30 22.46 3.15
C THR A 304 -21.45 21.60 4.40
N ALA A 305 -22.66 21.52 4.97
CA ALA A 305 -22.95 20.68 6.13
C ALA A 305 -22.74 19.19 5.79
N TYR A 306 -23.22 18.72 4.63
CA TYR A 306 -22.98 17.36 4.15
C TYR A 306 -21.47 17.04 4.04
N ARG A 307 -20.71 17.95 3.42
CA ARG A 307 -19.26 17.78 3.27
C ARG A 307 -18.57 17.74 4.63
N LEU A 308 -18.87 18.66 5.54
CA LEU A 308 -18.25 18.71 6.86
C LEU A 308 -18.61 17.48 7.70
N LEU A 309 -19.86 17.02 7.64
CA LEU A 309 -20.31 15.79 8.28
C LEU A 309 -19.55 14.58 7.74
N ALA A 310 -19.39 14.46 6.42
CA ALA A 310 -18.63 13.37 5.80
C ALA A 310 -17.13 13.41 6.18
N GLU A 311 -16.52 14.60 6.14
CA GLU A 311 -15.12 14.81 6.47
C GLU A 311 -14.83 14.52 7.97
N SER A 312 -15.67 14.99 8.89
CA SER A 312 -15.54 14.76 10.33
C SER A 312 -15.78 13.30 10.69
N THR A 313 -16.81 12.68 10.14
CA THR A 313 -17.14 11.25 10.35
C THR A 313 -16.00 10.35 9.89
N LEU A 314 -15.43 10.59 8.69
CA LEU A 314 -14.29 9.83 8.18
C LEU A 314 -13.10 9.85 9.17
N ILE A 315 -12.77 11.03 9.72
CA ILE A 315 -11.66 11.16 10.66
C ILE A 315 -12.02 10.57 12.03
N ARG A 316 -13.25 10.74 12.51
CA ARG A 316 -13.73 10.11 13.76
C ARG A 316 -13.60 8.59 13.69
N THR A 317 -14.09 7.97 12.61
CA THR A 317 -13.99 6.53 12.38
C THR A 317 -12.53 6.08 12.33
N GLN A 318 -11.64 6.86 11.69
CA GLN A 318 -10.22 6.54 11.62
C GLN A 318 -9.51 6.62 12.98
N ILE A 319 -9.79 7.66 13.78
CA ILE A 319 -9.16 7.87 15.08
C ILE A 319 -9.62 6.79 16.06
N PHE A 320 -10.92 6.51 16.12
CA PHE A 320 -11.49 5.52 17.03
C PHE A 320 -10.95 4.12 16.75
N ASN A 321 -11.04 3.66 15.50
CA ASN A 321 -10.60 2.32 15.11
C ASN A 321 -9.08 2.20 14.94
N ARG A 322 -8.34 3.31 15.04
CA ARG A 322 -6.88 3.39 14.81
C ARG A 322 -6.44 2.73 13.49
N ARG A 323 -7.31 2.70 12.47
CA ARG A 323 -7.05 2.06 11.17
C ARG A 323 -6.21 2.93 10.26
N ARG A 324 -5.60 2.32 9.24
CA ARG A 324 -4.83 3.06 8.24
C ARG A 324 -5.78 3.90 7.41
N ALA A 325 -5.35 5.11 7.04
CA ALA A 325 -6.12 6.04 6.22
C ALA A 325 -6.75 5.37 4.99
N GLY A 326 -5.99 4.53 4.28
CA GLY A 326 -6.48 3.84 3.09
C GLY A 326 -7.61 2.84 3.34
N GLU A 327 -7.72 2.27 4.53
CA GLU A 327 -8.78 1.30 4.86
C GLU A 327 -10.10 2.03 5.12
N VAL A 328 -10.04 3.21 5.76
CA VAL A 328 -11.23 3.99 6.14
C VAL A 328 -11.72 4.88 5.00
N GLU A 329 -10.81 5.55 4.27
CA GLU A 329 -11.17 6.46 3.17
C GLU A 329 -11.83 5.74 1.98
N ARG A 330 -11.69 4.41 1.90
CA ARG A 330 -12.23 3.56 0.83
C ARG A 330 -13.30 2.57 1.29
N ILE A 331 -13.89 2.78 2.48
CA ILE A 331 -15.07 2.03 2.92
C ILE A 331 -16.13 2.07 1.80
N LEU A 332 -16.66 0.91 1.42
CA LEU A 332 -17.73 0.83 0.43
C LEU A 332 -19.10 0.93 1.12
N VAL A 333 -20.10 1.45 0.39
CA VAL A 333 -21.50 1.44 0.86
C VAL A 333 -21.97 0.01 1.10
N GLU A 334 -21.60 -0.91 0.21
CA GLU A 334 -21.90 -2.34 0.35
C GLU A 334 -21.28 -2.96 1.61
N ASP A 335 -20.09 -2.51 2.02
CA ASP A 335 -19.43 -3.03 3.23
C ASP A 335 -20.22 -2.60 4.47
N PHE A 336 -20.67 -1.34 4.51
CA PHE A 336 -21.49 -0.81 5.59
C PHE A 336 -22.89 -1.45 5.64
N GLN A 337 -23.47 -1.85 4.50
CA GLN A 337 -24.74 -2.57 4.46
C GLN A 337 -24.66 -3.96 5.11
N ARG A 338 -23.46 -4.52 5.28
CA ARG A 338 -23.21 -5.78 6.00
C ARG A 338 -22.82 -5.53 7.46
N ILE A 339 -23.41 -4.49 8.07
CA ILE A 339 -23.19 -4.19 9.48
C ILE A 339 -23.85 -5.25 10.35
N ASP A 340 -23.09 -5.71 11.33
CA ASP A 340 -23.41 -6.79 12.22
C ASP A 340 -23.40 -6.27 13.66
N LYS A 341 -24.39 -6.70 14.45
CA LYS A 341 -24.46 -6.42 15.89
C LYS A 341 -24.53 -7.73 16.65
N LEU A 342 -23.93 -7.79 17.83
CA LEU A 342 -23.94 -9.03 18.61
C LEU A 342 -25.34 -9.39 19.13
N THR A 343 -26.25 -8.42 19.16
CA THR A 343 -27.66 -8.63 19.47
C THR A 343 -28.46 -9.26 18.33
N ASP A 344 -27.87 -9.43 17.13
CA ASP A 344 -28.54 -10.07 16.01
C ASP A 344 -28.77 -11.56 16.32
N ASP A 345 -29.88 -12.12 15.84
CA ASP A 345 -30.29 -13.51 16.12
C ASP A 345 -29.21 -14.55 15.82
N LYS A 346 -28.38 -14.29 14.80
CA LYS A 346 -27.24 -15.13 14.41
C LYS A 346 -26.17 -15.30 15.49
N TYR A 347 -26.15 -14.45 16.52
CA TYR A 347 -25.18 -14.48 17.62
C TYR A 347 -25.87 -14.67 18.98
N LYS A 348 -27.15 -15.08 19.00
CA LYS A 348 -27.93 -15.21 20.23
C LYS A 348 -27.23 -16.06 21.29
N ASP A 349 -26.78 -17.27 20.94
CA ASP A 349 -26.08 -18.17 21.87
C ASP A 349 -24.80 -17.54 22.44
N VAL A 350 -24.08 -16.76 21.61
CA VAL A 350 -22.87 -16.04 22.04
C VAL A 350 -23.24 -14.90 22.97
N TYR A 351 -24.24 -14.09 22.62
CA TYR A 351 -24.71 -12.96 23.41
C TYR A 351 -25.24 -13.39 24.79
N GLU A 352 -26.01 -14.48 24.84
CA GLU A 352 -26.54 -15.04 26.09
C GLU A 352 -25.44 -15.61 27.02
N SER A 353 -24.30 -16.04 26.46
CA SER A 353 -23.16 -16.53 27.24
C SER A 353 -22.29 -15.42 27.87
N LEU A 354 -22.51 -14.15 27.53
CA LEU A 354 -21.66 -13.03 27.99
C LEU A 354 -22.12 -12.44 29.32
N SER A 355 -21.16 -11.82 30.03
CA SER A 355 -21.45 -11.14 31.30
C SER A 355 -22.31 -9.89 31.11
N LYS A 356 -22.99 -9.46 32.19
CA LYS A 356 -23.83 -8.26 32.19
C LYS A 356 -23.05 -6.98 31.89
N GLU A 357 -21.77 -6.89 32.25
CA GLU A 357 -20.94 -5.71 31.92
C GLU A 357 -20.65 -5.61 30.42
N VAL A 358 -20.43 -6.76 29.74
CA VAL A 358 -20.13 -6.80 28.30
C VAL A 358 -21.39 -6.52 27.46
N ASN A 359 -22.57 -6.79 27.99
CA ASN A 359 -23.85 -6.56 27.31
C ASN A 359 -24.12 -5.10 26.94
N VAL A 360 -23.57 -4.14 27.69
CA VAL A 360 -23.69 -2.71 27.36
C VAL A 360 -23.00 -2.41 26.03
N TYR A 361 -21.75 -2.87 25.86
CA TYR A 361 -20.99 -2.68 24.64
C TYR A 361 -21.59 -3.44 23.45
N CYS A 362 -22.19 -4.60 23.68
CA CYS A 362 -22.89 -5.36 22.64
C CYS A 362 -24.10 -4.62 22.08
N ARG A 363 -24.76 -3.80 22.91
CA ARG A 363 -25.85 -2.93 22.50
C ARG A 363 -25.34 -1.63 21.87
N GLU A 364 -24.23 -1.09 22.34
CA GLU A 364 -23.75 0.21 21.86
C GLU A 364 -22.99 0.11 20.53
N TYR A 365 -22.23 -0.97 20.31
CA TYR A 365 -21.32 -1.09 19.18
C TYR A 365 -21.80 -2.10 18.14
N SER A 366 -21.66 -1.70 16.89
CA SER A 366 -21.85 -2.53 15.70
C SER A 366 -20.55 -2.59 14.91
N ARG A 367 -20.39 -3.63 14.09
CA ARG A 367 -19.17 -3.83 13.29
C ARG A 367 -19.47 -4.19 11.85
N PHE A 368 -18.55 -3.89 10.95
CA PHE A 368 -18.53 -4.43 9.60
C PHE A 368 -17.09 -4.64 9.14
N THR A 369 -16.91 -5.42 8.08
CA THR A 369 -15.58 -5.72 7.53
C THR A 369 -15.34 -4.99 6.23
N VAL A 370 -14.11 -4.50 6.04
CA VAL A 370 -13.66 -3.89 4.80
C VAL A 370 -12.39 -4.55 4.30
N ARG A 371 -12.12 -4.40 3.00
CA ARG A 371 -10.93 -4.98 2.37
C ARG A 371 -9.64 -4.41 2.98
N GLY A 372 -8.88 -5.26 3.68
CA GLY A 372 -7.57 -4.89 4.22
C GLY A 372 -6.43 -4.97 3.20
N LYS A 373 -5.19 -4.82 3.70
CA LYS A 373 -3.96 -4.73 2.88
C LYS A 373 -3.83 -5.95 1.95
N LYS A 374 -3.63 -5.67 0.65
CA LYS A 374 -3.51 -6.67 -0.44
C LYS A 374 -4.72 -7.63 -0.57
N GLY A 375 -5.83 -7.38 0.13
CA GLY A 375 -6.97 -8.31 0.20
C GLY A 375 -6.66 -9.63 0.92
N LEU A 376 -5.60 -9.67 1.74
CA LEU A 376 -5.18 -10.87 2.46
C LEU A 376 -5.98 -11.11 3.74
N ARG A 377 -6.42 -10.03 4.39
CA ARG A 377 -7.20 -10.03 5.63
C ARG A 377 -8.17 -8.88 5.61
N ASP A 378 -9.35 -9.12 6.17
CA ASP A 378 -10.34 -8.07 6.34
C ASP A 378 -9.99 -7.18 7.53
N ALA A 379 -10.38 -5.93 7.41
CA ALA A 379 -10.25 -4.90 8.41
C ALA A 379 -11.62 -4.72 9.07
N VAL A 380 -11.69 -4.93 10.38
CA VAL A 380 -12.93 -4.69 11.14
C VAL A 380 -13.03 -3.20 11.45
N ILE A 381 -14.19 -2.61 11.18
CA ILE A 381 -14.57 -1.26 11.59
C ILE A 381 -15.68 -1.37 12.62
N MET A 382 -15.46 -0.77 13.78
CA MET A 382 -16.41 -0.63 14.88
C MET A 382 -17.03 0.77 14.81
N LEU A 383 -18.35 0.84 15.00
CA LEU A 383 -19.13 2.07 15.08
C LEU A 383 -20.08 2.00 16.28
N ASP A 384 -20.17 3.08 17.04
CA ASP A 384 -21.24 3.28 18.01
C ASP A 384 -22.57 3.63 17.32
N GLU A 385 -23.68 3.55 18.05
CA GLU A 385 -25.02 3.83 17.51
C GLU A 385 -25.16 5.23 16.91
N ASN A 386 -24.49 6.24 17.46
CA ASN A 386 -24.54 7.60 16.91
C ASN A 386 -23.81 7.69 15.58
N GLN A 387 -22.65 7.03 15.44
CA GLN A 387 -21.96 6.95 14.15
C GLN A 387 -22.79 6.19 13.11
N VAL A 388 -23.50 5.12 13.49
CA VAL A 388 -24.40 4.40 12.56
C VAL A 388 -25.50 5.34 12.04
N LYS A 389 -26.13 6.13 12.91
CA LYS A 389 -27.14 7.14 12.52
C LYS A 389 -26.56 8.17 11.54
N ILE A 390 -25.32 8.61 11.77
CA ILE A 390 -24.65 9.58 10.90
C ILE A 390 -24.31 8.97 9.54
N PHE A 391 -23.87 7.71 9.51
CA PHE A 391 -23.63 6.98 8.26
C PHE A 391 -24.93 6.87 7.45
N ASN A 392 -26.05 6.52 8.08
CA ASN A 392 -27.35 6.46 7.41
C ASN A 392 -27.76 7.83 6.85
N LEU A 393 -27.63 8.92 7.62
CA LEU A 393 -27.94 10.27 7.16
C LEU A 393 -27.10 10.69 5.93
N LEU A 394 -25.82 10.29 5.91
CA LEU A 394 -24.92 10.55 4.78
C LEU A 394 -25.33 9.76 3.52
N LEU A 395 -25.88 8.55 3.66
CA LEU A 395 -26.39 7.76 2.55
C LEU A 395 -27.69 8.35 1.99
N GLU A 396 -28.63 8.72 2.85
CA GLU A 396 -29.91 9.33 2.47
C GLU A 396 -29.74 10.64 1.69
N ASN A 397 -28.76 11.46 2.08
CA ASN A 397 -28.51 12.77 1.45
C ASN A 397 -27.46 12.72 0.32
N ARG A 398 -26.95 11.53 -0.02
CA ARG A 398 -25.91 11.34 -1.04
C ARG A 398 -26.29 11.87 -2.42
N GLY A 399 -27.54 11.61 -2.84
CA GLY A 399 -28.06 12.09 -4.13
C GLY A 399 -28.19 13.61 -4.19
N LYS A 400 -28.63 14.24 -3.09
CA LYS A 400 -28.74 15.71 -2.97
C LYS A 400 -27.36 16.39 -2.97
N ALA A 401 -26.32 15.68 -2.54
CA ALA A 401 -24.94 16.16 -2.54
C ALA A 401 -24.20 16.00 -3.86
N ASP A 402 -24.90 15.72 -4.98
CA ASP A 402 -24.30 15.51 -6.31
C ASP A 402 -23.25 14.38 -6.34
N VAL A 403 -23.34 13.42 -5.41
CA VAL A 403 -22.48 12.24 -5.45
C VAL A 403 -23.10 11.24 -6.43
N HIS A 404 -22.32 10.86 -7.45
CA HIS A 404 -22.79 9.99 -8.52
C HIS A 404 -23.38 8.66 -7.98
N PRO A 405 -24.54 8.18 -8.47
CA PRO A 405 -25.19 6.96 -7.95
C PRO A 405 -24.30 5.70 -8.00
N LYS A 406 -23.47 5.57 -9.05
CA LYS A 406 -22.50 4.48 -9.18
C LYS A 406 -21.23 4.62 -8.33
N ASN A 407 -21.05 5.70 -7.57
CA ASN A 407 -19.90 5.86 -6.67
C ASN A 407 -20.03 4.86 -5.51
N PRO A 408 -19.12 3.89 -5.35
CA PRO A 408 -19.28 2.84 -4.35
C PRO A 408 -18.77 3.26 -2.96
N TYR A 409 -18.05 4.38 -2.84
CA TYR A 409 -17.40 4.77 -1.59
C TYR A 409 -18.36 5.44 -0.62
N MET A 410 -18.37 5.05 0.65
CA MET A 410 -19.16 5.69 1.70
C MET A 410 -18.88 7.20 1.76
N PHE A 411 -17.61 7.58 1.85
CA PHE A 411 -17.14 8.97 1.83
C PHE A 411 -16.85 9.50 0.42
N GLY A 412 -17.81 9.28 -0.48
CA GLY A 412 -17.76 9.74 -1.87
C GLY A 412 -17.77 11.26 -1.98
N THR A 413 -16.97 11.80 -2.89
CA THR A 413 -17.03 13.22 -3.26
C THR A 413 -17.94 13.41 -4.47
N PRO A 414 -18.55 14.60 -4.64
CA PRO A 414 -19.26 14.94 -5.87
C PRO A 414 -18.33 14.72 -7.06
N SER A 415 -18.71 13.80 -7.93
CA SER A 415 -17.94 13.45 -9.12
C SER A 415 -18.87 13.43 -10.31
N TYR A 416 -18.51 14.20 -11.33
CA TYR A 416 -19.27 14.32 -12.56
C TYR A 416 -18.72 13.42 -13.68
N SER A 417 -17.79 12.49 -13.35
CA SER A 417 -17.29 11.49 -14.31
C SER A 417 -17.84 10.10 -14.03
N ASN A 418 -18.24 9.42 -15.10
CA ASN A 418 -18.81 8.07 -15.04
C ASN A 418 -17.77 6.98 -14.72
N ASP A 419 -16.48 7.25 -14.92
CA ASP A 419 -15.42 6.21 -14.90
C ASP A 419 -14.47 6.29 -13.70
N THR A 420 -14.50 7.37 -12.92
CA THR A 420 -13.63 7.52 -11.74
C THR A 420 -14.35 8.29 -10.64
N PHE A 421 -14.57 7.61 -9.52
CA PHE A 421 -15.23 8.20 -8.37
C PHE A 421 -14.21 8.72 -7.36
N GLY A 422 -14.37 9.98 -6.98
CA GLY A 422 -13.55 10.59 -5.94
C GLY A 422 -14.09 10.25 -4.56
N PHE A 423 -13.22 10.31 -3.56
CA PHE A 423 -13.51 10.14 -2.14
C PHE A 423 -12.65 11.12 -1.34
N TYR A 424 -13.07 11.40 -0.11
CA TYR A 424 -12.31 12.27 0.79
C TYR A 424 -11.01 11.60 1.26
N LEU A 425 -9.92 12.36 1.32
CA LEU A 425 -8.60 11.84 1.68
C LEU A 425 -8.30 12.05 3.17
N SER A 426 -8.31 10.95 3.93
CA SER A 426 -8.05 10.93 5.37
C SER A 426 -6.76 11.66 5.76
N CYS A 427 -5.66 11.41 5.05
CA CYS A 427 -4.36 12.03 5.34
C CYS A 427 -4.36 13.56 5.15
N THR A 428 -5.19 14.08 4.24
CA THR A 428 -5.30 15.53 3.99
C THR A 428 -6.17 16.17 5.07
N LEU A 429 -7.30 15.53 5.39
CA LEU A 429 -8.22 15.98 6.43
C LEU A 429 -7.58 15.97 7.81
N MET A 430 -6.86 14.89 8.17
CA MET A 430 -6.14 14.79 9.44
C MET A 430 -5.16 15.96 9.64
N ARG A 431 -4.43 16.36 8.58
CA ARG A 431 -3.50 17.50 8.63
C ARG A 431 -4.21 18.84 8.80
N ARG A 432 -5.42 18.97 8.25
CA ARG A 432 -6.23 20.18 8.34
C ARG A 432 -6.82 20.29 9.74
N PHE A 433 -7.56 19.27 10.17
CA PHE A 433 -8.18 19.24 11.50
C PHE A 433 -7.19 19.29 12.65
N SER A 434 -5.98 18.72 12.51
CA SER A 434 -4.94 18.86 13.55
C SER A 434 -4.49 20.31 13.75
N LYS A 435 -4.60 21.15 12.73
CA LYS A 435 -4.29 22.59 12.84
C LYS A 435 -5.51 23.36 13.35
N ASP A 436 -6.69 23.03 12.83
CA ASP A 436 -7.93 23.70 13.18
C ASP A 436 -8.33 23.46 14.64
N CYS A 437 -7.94 22.31 15.22
CA CYS A 437 -8.19 22.00 16.64
C CYS A 437 -7.21 22.66 17.62
N GLN A 438 -6.29 23.51 17.13
CA GLN A 438 -5.30 24.22 17.95
C GLN A 438 -4.46 23.27 18.83
N ALA A 439 -4.08 22.11 18.29
CA ALA A 439 -3.15 21.21 18.97
C ALA A 439 -1.76 21.84 19.12
N ASP A 440 -1.04 21.46 20.17
CA ASP A 440 0.29 21.97 20.47
C ASP A 440 1.32 21.44 19.48
N ASP A 441 1.23 20.15 19.12
CA ASP A 441 1.96 19.58 17.98
C ASP A 441 1.01 18.96 16.91
N PRO A 442 0.49 19.80 15.98
CA PRO A 442 -0.30 19.33 14.85
C PRO A 442 0.42 18.36 13.92
N LYS A 443 1.76 18.29 13.96
CA LYS A 443 2.55 17.38 13.12
C LYS A 443 2.57 15.97 13.69
N ALA A 444 2.46 15.81 15.01
CA ALA A 444 2.41 14.52 15.70
C ALA A 444 1.07 13.78 15.48
N LEU A 445 -0.04 14.51 15.29
CA LEU A 445 -1.39 13.96 15.07
C LEU A 445 -1.54 13.29 13.69
N ARG A 446 -0.97 12.09 13.53
CA ARG A 446 -1.03 11.27 12.31
C ARG A 446 -1.45 9.86 12.63
N GLY A 447 -2.16 9.19 11.71
CA GLY A 447 -2.67 7.83 11.93
C GLY A 447 -1.60 6.82 12.38
N THR A 448 -0.40 6.88 11.82
CA THR A 448 0.72 6.01 12.25
C THR A 448 1.21 6.32 13.67
N ASN A 449 1.19 7.59 14.07
CA ASN A 449 1.62 7.98 15.41
C ASN A 449 0.54 7.67 16.46
N LEU A 450 -0.74 7.76 16.08
CA LEU A 450 -1.86 7.32 16.92
C LEU A 450 -1.83 5.81 17.17
N GLN A 451 -1.40 5.00 16.18
CA GLN A 451 -1.16 3.57 16.37
C GLN A 451 0.00 3.29 17.35
N LYS A 452 1.07 4.10 17.29
CA LYS A 452 2.18 4.04 18.26
C LYS A 452 1.74 4.42 19.66
N HIS A 453 1.01 5.53 19.79
CA HIS A 453 0.42 5.97 21.05
C HIS A 453 -0.41 4.86 21.71
N LEU A 454 -1.29 4.19 20.94
CA LEU A 454 -2.05 3.05 21.45
C LEU A 454 -1.12 1.93 21.93
N ALA A 455 -0.14 1.51 21.11
CA ALA A 455 0.81 0.47 21.50
C ALA A 455 1.53 0.82 22.81
N THR A 456 2.06 2.04 22.93
CA THR A 456 2.72 2.54 24.13
C THR A 456 1.81 2.50 25.35
N ASN A 457 0.55 2.95 25.24
CA ASN A 457 -0.40 2.93 26.36
C ASN A 457 -0.77 1.51 26.79
N LEU A 458 -0.86 0.54 25.87
CA LEU A 458 -1.14 -0.85 26.25
C LEU A 458 -0.07 -1.41 27.20
N VAL A 459 1.19 -1.01 27.01
CA VAL A 459 2.29 -1.44 27.87
C VAL A 459 2.30 -0.66 29.18
N ILE A 460 2.09 0.65 29.14
CA ILE A 460 2.03 1.49 30.36
C ILE A 460 0.93 0.99 31.31
N HIS A 461 -0.22 0.56 30.77
CA HIS A 461 -1.33 0.02 31.56
C HIS A 461 -1.19 -1.47 31.91
N ASN A 462 -0.02 -2.09 31.67
CA ASN A 462 0.24 -3.51 31.96
C ASN A 462 -0.83 -4.48 31.40
N ILE A 463 -1.33 -4.20 30.19
CA ILE A 463 -2.36 -5.04 29.56
C ILE A 463 -1.79 -6.41 29.21
N LYS A 464 -2.57 -7.46 29.45
CA LYS A 464 -2.15 -8.86 29.24
C LYS A 464 -1.76 -9.11 27.78
N GLU A 465 -0.82 -10.04 27.56
CA GLU A 465 -0.32 -10.33 26.20
C GLU A 465 -1.43 -10.82 25.24
N ILE A 466 -2.40 -11.57 25.76
CA ILE A 466 -3.56 -12.06 25.00
C ILE A 466 -4.37 -10.87 24.45
N GLU A 467 -4.66 -9.88 25.28
CA GLU A 467 -5.41 -8.68 24.91
C GLU A 467 -4.60 -7.80 23.93
N ARG A 468 -3.28 -7.66 24.17
CA ARG A 468 -2.37 -7.00 23.21
C ARG A 468 -2.38 -7.68 21.84
N SER A 469 -2.44 -9.01 21.80
CA SER A 469 -2.54 -9.79 20.56
C SER A 469 -3.86 -9.57 19.83
N GLN A 470 -4.97 -9.47 20.55
CA GLN A 470 -6.26 -9.12 19.97
C GLN A 470 -6.25 -7.71 19.37
N VAL A 471 -5.67 -6.72 20.06
CA VAL A 471 -5.52 -5.37 19.54
C VAL A 471 -4.59 -5.33 18.32
N ALA A 472 -3.46 -6.04 18.34
CA ALA A 472 -2.56 -6.13 17.20
C ALA A 472 -3.27 -6.73 15.96
N LYS A 473 -4.08 -7.79 16.17
CA LYS A 473 -4.91 -8.38 15.12
C LYS A 473 -5.95 -7.38 14.60
N HIS A 474 -6.59 -6.63 15.50
CA HIS A 474 -7.53 -5.56 15.12
C HIS A 474 -6.85 -4.43 14.32
N LEU A 475 -5.59 -4.10 14.58
CA LEU A 475 -4.82 -3.12 13.78
C LEU A 475 -4.29 -3.70 12.45
N GLY A 476 -4.42 -5.01 12.25
CA GLY A 476 -3.88 -5.72 11.09
C GLY A 476 -2.34 -5.79 11.12
N HIS A 477 -1.75 -5.96 12.30
CA HIS A 477 -0.32 -6.19 12.52
C HIS A 477 -0.05 -7.65 12.91
N THR A 478 1.19 -8.11 12.70
CA THR A 478 1.73 -9.25 13.44
C THR A 478 2.26 -8.76 14.78
N MET A 479 2.29 -9.62 15.81
CA MET A 479 2.80 -9.25 17.13
C MET A 479 4.20 -8.65 17.07
N GLY A 480 5.13 -9.26 16.32
CA GLY A 480 6.47 -8.71 16.14
C GLY A 480 6.56 -7.33 15.44
N ILE A 481 5.53 -6.91 14.68
CA ILE A 481 5.47 -5.52 14.16
C ILE A 481 4.93 -4.58 15.25
N HIS A 482 3.97 -5.06 16.05
CA HIS A 482 3.41 -4.30 17.14
C HIS A 482 4.46 -4.07 18.25
N GLU A 483 5.32 -5.06 18.50
CA GLU A 483 6.40 -5.03 19.48
C GLU A 483 7.47 -4.00 19.18
N LYS A 484 7.79 -3.79 17.90
CA LYS A 484 8.73 -2.75 17.46
C LYS A 484 8.26 -1.33 17.76
N TYR A 485 6.97 -1.11 18.07
CA TYR A 485 6.48 0.20 18.47
C TYR A 485 6.73 0.51 19.96
N TYR A 486 7.15 -0.47 20.76
CA TYR A 486 7.35 -0.32 22.21
C TYR A 486 8.67 0.35 22.61
N HIS A 487 9.47 0.85 21.67
CA HIS A 487 10.76 1.48 21.99
C HIS A 487 10.67 2.56 23.09
N LEU A 488 9.59 3.34 23.18
CA LEU A 488 9.44 4.33 24.27
C LEU A 488 9.16 3.71 25.64
N THR A 489 8.36 2.64 25.72
CA THR A 489 8.05 1.99 27.01
C THR A 489 9.22 1.14 27.50
N ASN A 490 9.98 0.58 26.54
CA ASN A 490 11.26 -0.06 26.81
C ASN A 490 12.21 0.91 27.52
N ILE A 491 12.35 2.17 27.11
CA ILE A 491 13.31 3.10 27.76
C ILE A 491 13.03 3.24 29.26
N ALA A 492 11.78 3.41 29.68
CA ALA A 492 11.45 3.56 31.10
C ALA A 492 11.76 2.27 31.89
N GLN A 493 11.32 1.11 31.39
CA GLN A 493 11.56 -0.19 32.04
C GLN A 493 13.05 -0.58 31.99
N GLU A 494 13.74 -0.27 30.90
CA GLU A 494 15.17 -0.47 30.74
C GLU A 494 15.91 0.38 31.77
N ILE A 495 15.59 1.68 31.91
CA ILE A 495 16.23 2.55 32.90
C ILE A 495 15.90 2.14 34.34
N THR A 496 14.68 1.70 34.65
CA THR A 496 14.32 1.36 36.04
C THR A 496 14.79 -0.04 36.45
N ASN A 497 14.74 -1.02 35.54
CA ASN A 497 14.93 -2.43 35.89
C ASN A 497 16.29 -2.97 35.43
N ILE A 498 16.80 -2.56 34.27
CA ILE A 498 18.06 -3.14 33.74
C ILE A 498 19.27 -2.75 34.61
N PRO A 499 19.45 -1.50 35.07
CA PRO A 499 20.54 -1.16 36.00
C PRO A 499 20.54 -2.04 37.24
N GLN A 500 19.38 -2.25 37.87
CA GLN A 500 19.26 -3.11 39.05
C GLN A 500 19.70 -4.56 38.76
N ILE A 501 19.34 -5.10 37.59
CA ILE A 501 19.75 -6.44 37.16
C ILE A 501 21.26 -6.47 36.88
N LEU A 502 21.80 -5.48 36.16
CA LEU A 502 23.22 -5.39 35.81
C LEU A 502 24.12 -5.20 37.04
N GLU A 503 23.70 -4.39 38.01
CA GLU A 503 24.40 -4.17 39.28
C GLU A 503 24.45 -5.46 40.11
N ARG A 504 23.31 -6.16 40.24
CA ARG A 504 23.25 -7.47 40.92
C ARG A 504 24.15 -8.50 40.24
N ALA A 505 24.13 -8.58 38.91
CA ALA A 505 24.98 -9.49 38.14
C ALA A 505 26.47 -9.14 38.24
N SER A 506 26.80 -7.86 38.43
CA SER A 506 28.17 -7.37 38.57
C SER A 506 28.72 -7.49 40.00
N GLY A 507 27.91 -7.98 40.96
CA GLY A 507 28.32 -8.12 42.36
C GLY A 507 28.38 -6.80 43.14
N MET A 508 27.87 -5.71 42.57
CA MET A 508 27.71 -4.44 43.27
C MET A 508 26.52 -4.58 44.22
N LYS A 509 26.77 -4.64 45.53
CA LYS A 509 25.70 -4.53 46.53
C LYS A 509 25.09 -3.14 46.39
N GLY A 510 23.84 -3.09 45.93
CA GLY A 510 23.11 -1.84 45.68
C GLY A 510 23.17 -0.91 46.89
N GLY A 511 23.47 0.36 46.63
CA GLY A 511 23.32 1.42 47.61
C GLY A 511 21.85 1.56 48.01
N THR A 512 21.59 1.32 49.30
CA THR A 512 20.43 1.69 50.12
C THR A 512 19.30 2.48 49.44
N ALA A 513 18.12 1.86 49.38
CA ALA A 513 16.85 2.51 49.66
C ALA A 513 15.94 1.49 50.35
N ASP A 514 15.83 1.67 51.66
CA ASP A 514 14.82 1.17 52.61
C ASP A 514 14.47 -0.32 52.57
N ASP A 515 15.08 -1.02 53.53
CA ASP A 515 14.71 -2.34 54.02
C ASP A 515 13.52 -2.18 54.98
N GLU A 516 12.29 -2.29 54.47
CA GLU A 516 11.14 -2.73 55.28
C GLU A 516 10.19 -3.64 54.49
N SER A 517 10.04 -4.85 55.03
CA SER A 517 9.00 -5.88 54.80
C SER A 517 9.09 -6.77 53.55
N SER A 518 9.57 -7.99 53.82
CA SER A 518 9.00 -9.28 53.41
C SER A 518 7.88 -9.27 52.35
N ASP A 519 8.18 -9.86 51.19
CA ASP A 519 7.45 -11.05 50.77
C ASP A 519 8.24 -11.81 49.71
N GLU A 520 8.49 -13.09 49.99
CA GLU A 520 8.93 -14.04 48.97
C GLU A 520 7.84 -14.15 47.90
N SER A 521 8.16 -13.72 46.69
CA SER A 521 7.46 -14.21 45.50
C SER A 521 8.48 -14.70 44.49
N ASP A 522 8.51 -16.02 44.41
CA ASP A 522 9.26 -16.85 43.49
C ASP A 522 8.89 -16.50 42.04
N ALA A 523 9.63 -15.56 41.45
CA ALA A 523 9.49 -15.20 40.05
C ALA A 523 10.30 -16.17 39.19
N ASN A 524 9.62 -17.20 38.70
CA ASN A 524 10.03 -18.07 37.60
C ASN A 524 10.84 -17.30 36.55
N ILE A 525 12.17 -17.48 36.56
CA ILE A 525 13.04 -17.14 35.44
C ILE A 525 12.67 -18.11 34.32
N THR A 526 11.70 -17.71 33.49
CA THR A 526 11.54 -18.32 32.18
C THR A 526 12.75 -17.88 31.36
N GLU A 527 13.68 -18.81 31.12
CA GLU A 527 14.71 -18.64 30.10
C GLU A 527 14.04 -18.35 28.75
N SER A 528 13.87 -17.07 28.44
CA SER A 528 13.59 -16.64 27.09
C SER A 528 14.90 -16.71 26.32
N SER A 529 15.07 -17.82 25.59
CA SER A 529 16.14 -17.98 24.62
C SER A 529 16.18 -16.76 23.69
N VAL A 530 17.18 -15.89 23.87
CA VAL A 530 17.46 -14.76 22.96
C VAL A 530 17.84 -15.35 21.61
N SER A 531 16.85 -15.49 20.75
CA SER A 531 17.05 -15.79 19.34
C SER A 531 17.39 -14.48 18.64
N THR A 532 18.69 -14.21 18.48
CA THR A 532 19.21 -13.16 17.60
C THR A 532 18.67 -13.38 16.20
N SER A 533 17.54 -12.76 15.91
CA SER A 533 16.85 -12.84 14.62
C SER A 533 17.35 -11.68 13.77
N ILE A 534 18.19 -12.05 12.80
CA ILE A 534 18.72 -11.17 11.75
C ILE A 534 17.56 -10.46 11.05
N MET A 535 17.65 -9.14 10.99
CA MET A 535 16.65 -8.24 10.41
C MET A 535 16.39 -8.53 8.92
N GLU A 536 15.23 -9.07 8.60
CA GLU A 536 14.58 -8.80 7.31
C GLU A 536 13.70 -7.56 7.46
N SER A 537 14.20 -6.43 6.98
CA SER A 537 13.39 -5.25 6.69
C SER A 537 12.38 -5.66 5.62
N GLU A 538 11.08 -5.67 5.97
CA GLU A 538 9.99 -5.86 5.01
C GLU A 538 10.01 -4.71 4.00
N THR A 539 10.83 -4.91 2.98
CA THR A 539 10.83 -4.14 1.75
C THR A 539 9.46 -4.36 1.12
N TYR A 540 8.79 -3.27 0.78
CA TYR A 540 7.49 -3.28 0.11
C TYR A 540 7.64 -3.91 -1.29
N SER A 541 7.62 -5.24 -1.36
CA SER A 541 7.57 -5.98 -2.61
C SER A 541 6.14 -6.44 -2.90
N SER A 542 5.68 -6.03 -4.08
CA SER A 542 4.59 -6.66 -4.81
C SER A 542 5.18 -7.76 -5.69
N SER A 543 4.40 -8.82 -5.89
CA SER A 543 4.61 -10.00 -6.75
C SER A 543 5.65 -11.01 -6.30
N ARG A 544 5.17 -12.15 -5.79
CA ARG A 544 5.80 -13.45 -6.01
C ARG A 544 4.77 -14.30 -6.74
N THR A 545 5.02 -14.56 -8.02
CA THR A 545 4.25 -15.51 -8.83
C THR A 545 4.74 -16.93 -8.56
N GLN A 546 3.80 -17.86 -8.54
CA GLN A 546 4.04 -19.31 -8.49
C GLN A 546 4.85 -19.76 -9.71
N LYS A 547 5.85 -20.61 -9.50
CA LYS A 547 6.30 -21.63 -10.47
C LYS A 547 6.75 -22.87 -9.69
N GLY A 548 6.18 -24.00 -10.08
CA GLY A 548 6.60 -25.33 -9.66
C GLY A 548 7.65 -25.94 -10.60
N HIS A 549 8.32 -26.95 -10.04
CA HIS A 549 9.17 -28.01 -10.59
C HIS A 549 10.56 -27.71 -11.21
N GLU A 550 11.55 -28.15 -10.41
CA GLU A 550 12.71 -29.03 -10.71
C GLU A 550 14.08 -28.49 -11.18
N ASN A 551 15.05 -28.65 -10.25
CA ASN A 551 16.47 -29.11 -10.28
C ASN A 551 17.38 -28.68 -11.46
N LEU A 552 18.66 -28.30 -11.30
CA LEU A 552 19.76 -28.85 -10.48
C LEU A 552 20.83 -27.77 -10.08
N SER A 553 21.44 -28.01 -8.90
CA SER A 553 22.87 -27.86 -8.54
C SER A 553 23.66 -26.55 -8.78
N SER A 554 24.04 -25.83 -7.70
CA SER A 554 25.37 -25.98 -7.09
C SER A 554 25.69 -24.93 -5.98
N LYS A 555 25.99 -25.49 -4.80
CA LYS A 555 26.89 -25.09 -3.67
C LYS A 555 27.09 -23.62 -3.24
N SER A 556 26.55 -23.30 -2.04
CA SER A 556 27.23 -22.77 -0.82
C SER A 556 26.13 -22.28 0.16
N LYS A 557 26.15 -22.33 1.51
CA LYS A 557 27.11 -22.66 2.57
C LYS A 557 26.36 -23.36 3.74
N SER A 558 27.12 -24.00 4.63
CA SER A 558 26.69 -24.66 5.86
C SER A 558 25.68 -23.85 6.68
N ALA A 559 24.45 -24.35 6.76
CA ALA A 559 23.48 -24.10 7.81
C ALA A 559 22.80 -25.45 8.07
N ARG A 560 22.77 -25.93 9.32
CA ARG A 560 22.20 -27.24 9.68
C ARG A 560 20.74 -27.31 9.24
N LYS A 561 20.47 -27.95 8.10
CA LYS A 561 19.13 -28.34 7.66
C LYS A 561 18.58 -29.33 8.67
N ILE A 562 17.53 -28.96 9.41
CA ILE A 562 16.66 -29.95 10.03
C ILE A 562 15.88 -30.61 8.88
N THR A 563 16.34 -31.78 8.43
CA THR A 563 15.61 -32.60 7.49
C THR A 563 14.34 -33.13 8.16
N ARG A 564 13.16 -32.75 7.66
CA ARG A 564 11.91 -33.44 8.02
C ARG A 564 11.95 -34.82 7.37
N ASN A 565 12.54 -35.79 8.07
CA ASN A 565 12.53 -37.17 7.63
C ASN A 565 11.09 -37.71 7.71
N SER A 566 10.48 -37.96 6.56
CA SER A 566 9.21 -38.69 6.46
C SER A 566 9.31 -40.05 7.17
N TRP A 567 8.20 -40.56 7.69
CA TRP A 567 8.16 -41.88 8.32
C TRP A 567 8.21 -42.96 7.26
N ARG A 568 9.18 -43.88 7.36
CA ARG A 568 9.32 -45.01 6.44
C ARG A 568 8.25 -46.07 6.74
N PRO A 569 7.82 -46.88 5.75
CA PRO A 569 6.83 -47.93 5.98
C PRO A 569 7.20 -48.90 7.11
N GLN A 570 8.48 -49.24 7.24
CA GLN A 570 9.02 -50.09 8.32
C GLN A 570 8.88 -49.43 9.70
N GLU A 571 9.12 -48.11 9.80
CA GLU A 571 8.94 -47.35 11.05
C GLU A 571 7.46 -47.30 11.43
N ILE A 572 6.55 -47.17 10.45
CA ILE A 572 5.10 -47.16 10.69
C ILE A 572 4.63 -48.53 11.20
N ALA A 573 5.11 -49.62 10.60
CA ALA A 573 4.79 -50.98 11.05
C ALA A 573 5.28 -51.24 12.49
N ALA A 574 6.50 -50.78 12.81
CA ALA A 574 7.04 -50.86 14.17
C ALA A 574 6.23 -50.01 15.17
N MET A 575 5.80 -48.81 14.77
CA MET A 575 4.94 -47.95 15.58
C MET A 575 3.59 -48.62 15.88
N THR A 576 2.95 -49.26 14.90
CA THR A 576 1.68 -49.98 15.10
C THR A 576 1.85 -51.27 15.90
N LYS A 577 3.00 -51.96 15.80
CA LYS A 577 3.28 -53.21 16.52
C LYS A 577 3.53 -52.97 18.01
N HIS A 578 4.40 -52.03 18.36
CA HIS A 578 4.85 -51.82 19.74
C HIS A 578 4.00 -50.82 20.53
N PHE A 579 3.31 -49.89 19.85
CA PHE A 579 2.42 -48.93 20.49
C PHE A 579 0.94 -49.20 20.19
N GLY A 580 0.60 -50.38 19.64
CA GLY A 580 -0.78 -50.77 19.29
C GLY A 580 -1.77 -50.66 20.45
N ASP A 581 -1.38 -51.10 21.64
CA ASP A 581 -2.23 -51.02 22.84
C ASP A 581 -2.56 -49.57 23.25
N PHE A 582 -1.60 -48.66 23.09
CA PHE A 582 -1.79 -47.23 23.36
C PHE A 582 -2.66 -46.56 22.31
N ILE A 583 -2.50 -47.00 21.05
CA ILE A 583 -3.31 -46.55 19.93
C ILE A 583 -4.77 -46.97 20.12
N ALA A 584 -5.02 -48.22 20.51
CA ALA A 584 -6.36 -48.74 20.79
C ALA A 584 -7.02 -48.01 21.98
N LYS A 585 -6.25 -47.66 23.02
CA LYS A 585 -6.74 -46.96 24.22
C LYS A 585 -6.72 -45.43 24.09
N ASN A 586 -6.25 -44.87 22.97
CA ASN A 586 -6.11 -43.43 22.73
C ASN A 586 -5.32 -42.68 23.83
N THR A 587 -4.29 -43.33 24.39
CA THR A 587 -3.45 -42.80 25.48
C THR A 587 -2.00 -42.62 25.03
N TYR A 588 -1.21 -41.89 25.82
CA TYR A 588 0.21 -41.64 25.51
C TYR A 588 1.13 -42.50 26.39
N PRO A 589 2.13 -43.18 25.80
CA PRO A 589 3.14 -43.90 26.57
C PRO A 589 4.04 -42.92 27.36
N GLY A 590 4.44 -43.33 28.57
CA GLY A 590 5.45 -42.64 29.37
C GLY A 590 6.84 -42.69 28.74
N ASN A 591 7.70 -41.71 29.02
CA ASN A 591 9.03 -41.60 28.39
C ASN A 591 9.89 -42.85 28.60
N LYS A 592 9.88 -43.45 29.80
CA LYS A 592 10.63 -44.67 30.12
C LYS A 592 10.28 -45.84 29.19
N LYS A 593 8.99 -46.04 28.92
CA LYS A 593 8.50 -47.10 28.05
C LYS A 593 8.84 -46.87 26.57
N ILE A 594 8.91 -45.60 26.14
CA ILE A 594 9.37 -45.25 24.78
C ILE A 594 10.86 -45.55 24.63
N GLU A 595 11.67 -45.25 25.64
CA GLU A 595 13.11 -45.51 25.64
C GLU A 595 13.45 -47.00 25.67
N GLU A 596 12.67 -47.81 26.39
CA GLU A 596 12.78 -49.29 26.35
C GLU A 596 12.53 -49.85 24.95
N ILE A 597 11.47 -49.38 24.27
CA ILE A 597 11.13 -49.83 22.91
C ILE A 597 12.17 -49.36 21.88
N LEU A 598 12.73 -48.15 22.05
CA LEU A 598 13.81 -47.64 21.21
C LEU A 598 15.10 -48.47 21.31
N LYS A 599 15.35 -49.13 22.44
CA LYS A 599 16.50 -50.04 22.61
C LYS A 599 16.28 -51.38 21.92
N ILE A 600 15.04 -51.86 21.89
CA ILE A 600 14.68 -53.18 21.36
C ILE A 600 14.51 -53.15 19.83
N GLU A 601 13.96 -52.06 19.29
CA GLU A 601 13.55 -51.99 17.88
C GLU A 601 14.55 -51.16 17.03
N PRO A 602 15.38 -51.80 16.18
CA PRO A 602 16.41 -51.10 15.40
C PRO A 602 15.85 -50.09 14.42
N SER A 603 14.63 -50.34 13.91
CA SER A 603 13.98 -49.47 12.93
C SER A 603 13.60 -48.09 13.49
N LEU A 604 13.44 -47.95 14.81
CA LEU A 604 13.07 -46.71 15.48
C LEU A 604 14.24 -45.96 16.13
N GLN A 605 15.45 -46.52 16.15
CA GLN A 605 16.63 -45.91 16.79
C GLN A 605 16.99 -44.51 16.25
N SER A 606 16.60 -44.19 15.02
CA SER A 606 16.80 -42.85 14.43
C SER A 606 15.82 -41.77 14.96
N ARG A 607 14.85 -42.17 15.77
CA ARG A 607 13.78 -41.33 16.34
C ARG A 607 13.96 -41.17 17.84
N ASN A 608 13.51 -40.05 18.39
CA ASN A 608 13.53 -39.76 19.83
C ASN A 608 12.11 -39.71 20.40
N ALA A 609 11.98 -39.78 21.72
CA ALA A 609 10.68 -39.80 22.39
C ALA A 609 9.73 -38.63 21.99
N PRO A 610 10.21 -37.38 21.80
CA PRO A 610 9.38 -36.29 21.29
C PRO A 610 8.81 -36.55 19.88
N LYS A 611 9.60 -37.15 18.96
CA LYS A 611 9.13 -37.47 17.61
C LYS A 611 8.09 -38.59 17.61
N ILE A 612 8.24 -39.59 18.48
CA ILE A 612 7.29 -40.70 18.65
C ILE A 612 5.95 -40.16 19.19
N LYS A 613 5.99 -39.30 20.23
CA LYS A 613 4.79 -38.64 20.77
C LYS A 613 4.11 -37.73 19.74
N ALA A 614 4.89 -36.99 18.94
CA ALA A 614 4.37 -36.15 17.86
C ALA A 614 3.71 -36.99 16.75
N TRP A 615 4.21 -38.18 16.47
CA TRP A 615 3.56 -39.10 15.52
C TRP A 615 2.23 -39.62 16.05
N LEU A 616 2.18 -40.09 17.31
CA LEU A 616 0.93 -40.53 17.96
C LEU A 616 -0.11 -39.40 18.02
N MET A 617 0.30 -38.19 18.36
CA MET A 617 -0.56 -36.99 18.32
C MET A 617 -1.18 -36.77 16.94
N ASN A 618 -0.39 -36.88 15.87
CA ASN A 618 -0.88 -36.72 14.50
C ASN A 618 -1.75 -37.90 14.05
N TYR A 619 -1.45 -39.11 14.52
CA TYR A 619 -2.24 -40.31 14.27
C TYR A 619 -3.65 -40.17 14.89
N TYR A 620 -3.74 -39.80 16.17
CA TYR A 620 -5.02 -39.58 16.87
C TYR A 620 -5.84 -38.44 16.27
N ARG A 621 -5.19 -37.37 15.79
CA ARG A 621 -5.89 -36.28 15.09
C ARG A 621 -6.47 -36.72 13.76
N LYS A 622 -5.83 -37.64 13.04
CA LYS A 622 -6.32 -38.17 11.76
C LYS A 622 -7.45 -39.18 11.94
N THR A 623 -7.42 -39.99 12.99
CA THR A 623 -8.45 -41.01 13.25
C THR A 623 -9.73 -40.45 13.88
N LYS A 624 -9.70 -39.26 14.51
CA LYS A 624 -10.89 -38.54 15.01
C LYS A 624 -11.71 -37.79 13.94
N ILE A 625 -11.27 -37.80 12.68
CA ILE A 625 -11.92 -37.07 11.56
C ILE A 625 -12.72 -38.04 10.66
N VAL A 626 -12.98 -39.28 11.13
CA VAL A 626 -13.87 -40.25 10.46
C VAL A 626 -15.07 -40.51 11.35
#